data_AF-A0A183T6L7-F1
#
_entry.id   AF-A0A183T6L7-F1
#
_cell.length_a   1.000
_cell.length_b   1.000
_cell.length_c   1.000
_cell.angle_alpha   90.00
_cell.angle_beta   90.00
_cell.angle_gamma   90.00
#
_symmetry.space_group_name_H-M   'P 1'
#
loop_
_entity.id
_entity.type
_entity.pdbx_description
1 polymer ?
#
loop_
_entity_poly.entity_id
_entity_poly.type
_entity_poly.pdbx_seq_one_letter_code
_entity_poly.pdbx_strand_id
1 'polypeptide(L)'
;MRVTEAMSKMYKRSTNKLCNLEYFKYKYYRDPILKNQVSGKGAVCVEEMLLMLACLKTNDFEEKPCSQLIDTFNICVRDAEVSCIPCLSV
;
A
#
# COMPACT_ATOMS: atom_id res chain seq x y z
N MET A 1 20.19 36.92 -6.13
CA MET A 1 19.96 35.49 -6.46
C MET A 1 19.53 34.80 -5.17
N ARG A 2 18.29 34.31 -5.06
CA ARG A 2 17.79 33.72 -3.81
C ARG A 2 18.46 32.37 -3.61
N VAL A 3 19.16 32.19 -2.49
CA VAL A 3 19.93 30.97 -2.14
C VAL A 3 19.10 29.69 -2.27
N THR A 4 17.78 29.81 -2.11
CA THR A 4 16.80 28.73 -2.25
C THR A 4 16.75 28.13 -3.66
N GLU A 5 16.85 28.92 -4.73
CA GLU A 5 16.81 28.41 -6.11
C GLU A 5 18.05 27.58 -6.48
N ALA A 6 19.22 27.94 -5.93
CA ALA A 6 20.45 27.19 -6.12
C ALA A 6 20.37 25.80 -5.46
N MET A 7 19.78 25.73 -4.26
CA MET A 7 19.57 24.48 -3.52
C MET A 7 18.56 23.56 -4.22
N SER A 8 17.46 24.11 -4.76
CA SER A 8 16.47 23.32 -5.51
C SER A 8 17.03 22.71 -6.80
N LYS A 9 17.92 23.42 -7.50
CA LYS A 9 18.57 22.92 -8.71
C LYS A 9 19.61 21.83 -8.43
N MET A 10 20.30 21.89 -7.30
CA MET A 10 21.23 20.83 -6.87
C MET A 10 20.48 19.55 -6.45
N TYR A 11 19.32 19.68 -5.81
CA TYR A 11 18.50 18.54 -5.40
C TYR A 11 18.03 17.70 -6.60
N LYS A 12 17.62 18.34 -7.70
CA LYS A 12 17.19 17.63 -8.93
C LYS A 12 18.31 16.88 -9.66
N ARG A 13 19.58 17.22 -9.43
CA ARG A 13 20.73 16.56 -10.09
C ARG A 13 21.21 15.32 -9.34
N SER A 14 20.86 15.16 -8.06
CA SER A 14 21.46 14.19 -7.15
C SER A 14 20.55 12.99 -6.80
N THR A 15 19.44 12.77 -7.50
CA THR A 15 18.49 11.68 -7.17
C THR A 15 18.75 10.37 -7.92
N ASN A 16 19.70 10.31 -8.85
CA ASN A 16 19.97 9.08 -9.61
C ASN A 16 21.16 8.25 -9.09
N LYS A 17 21.85 8.72 -8.04
CA LYS A 17 22.95 8.00 -7.39
C LYS A 17 23.14 8.59 -5.99
N LEU A 18 22.51 8.01 -4.97
CA LEU A 18 23.09 7.98 -3.62
C LEU A 18 22.28 7.01 -2.76
N CYS A 19 22.71 5.75 -2.74
CA CYS A 19 22.46 4.89 -1.60
C CYS A 19 23.32 5.43 -0.44
N ASN A 20 22.75 5.44 0.77
CA ASN A 20 23.37 5.84 2.05
C ASN A 20 23.38 7.35 2.36
N LEU A 21 22.19 7.90 2.60
CA LEU A 21 21.98 9.13 3.38
C LEU A 21 21.43 8.77 4.77
N GLU A 22 22.17 7.95 5.52
CA GLU A 22 21.79 7.56 6.89
C GLU A 22 22.06 8.64 7.95
N TYR A 23 22.66 9.79 7.60
CA TYR A 23 23.25 10.70 8.59
C TYR A 23 22.59 12.07 8.79
N PHE A 24 21.46 12.38 8.14
CA PHE A 24 20.73 13.62 8.43
C PHE A 24 19.33 13.33 8.95
N LYS A 25 19.26 12.97 10.24
CA LYS A 25 18.02 12.81 11.01
C LYS A 25 17.42 14.17 11.40
N TYR A 26 17.40 15.14 10.49
CA TYR A 26 16.54 16.30 10.65
C TYR A 26 15.17 15.90 10.13
N LYS A 27 14.20 15.72 11.04
CA LYS A 27 12.78 15.67 10.66
C LYS A 27 12.43 17.07 10.16
N TYR A 28 12.69 17.34 8.89
CA TYR A 28 12.14 18.50 8.22
C TYR A 28 10.63 18.35 8.26
N TYR A 29 9.97 19.11 9.13
CA TYR A 29 8.54 19.31 9.06
C TYR A 29 8.27 19.92 7.69
N ARG A 30 7.74 19.13 6.76
CA ARG A 30 7.17 19.70 5.55
C ARG A 30 6.06 20.62 6.00
N ASP A 31 5.96 21.80 5.39
CA ASP A 31 4.80 22.66 5.56
C ASP A 31 3.53 21.81 5.39
N PRO A 32 2.52 21.97 6.25
CA PRO A 32 1.27 21.21 6.20
C PRO A 32 0.42 21.69 5.00
N ILE A 33 0.98 21.57 3.80
CA ILE A 33 0.32 21.87 2.54
C ILE A 33 -0.48 20.62 2.19
N LEU A 34 -1.80 20.75 2.26
CA LEU A 34 -2.71 19.70 1.86
C LEU A 34 -2.43 19.36 0.39
N LYS A 35 -2.07 18.11 0.12
CA LYS A 35 -2.00 17.62 -1.25
C LYS A 35 -3.42 17.34 -1.72
N ASN A 36 -3.73 17.65 -2.98
CA ASN A 36 -4.99 17.28 -3.62
C ASN A 36 -5.08 15.76 -3.92
N GLN A 37 -4.24 14.94 -3.30
CA GLN A 37 -4.14 13.51 -3.49
C GLN A 37 -3.87 12.86 -2.14
N VAL A 38 -4.66 11.82 -1.86
CA VAL A 38 -4.43 10.92 -0.72
C VAL A 38 -3.68 9.69 -1.21
N SER A 39 -2.68 9.28 -0.45
CA SER A 39 -1.95 8.03 -0.69
C SER A 39 -2.58 6.94 0.16
N GLY A 40 -3.23 5.98 -0.47
CA GLY A 40 -3.72 4.76 0.15
C GLY A 40 -4.27 3.84 -0.92
N LYS A 41 -3.71 2.64 -1.04
CA LYS A 41 -4.38 1.57 -1.78
C LYS A 41 -5.51 1.06 -0.89
N GLY A 42 -6.72 0.95 -1.44
CA GLY A 42 -7.86 0.38 -0.71
C GLY A 42 -7.59 -1.06 -0.30
N ALA A 43 -8.43 -1.60 0.59
CA ALA A 43 -8.39 -3.01 0.91
C ALA A 43 -8.61 -3.85 -0.35
N VAL A 44 -7.79 -4.89 -0.53
CA VAL A 44 -7.87 -5.84 -1.65
C VAL A 44 -8.83 -6.98 -1.24
N CYS A 45 -9.49 -7.63 -2.20
CA CYS A 45 -10.41 -8.76 -1.99
C CYS A 45 -11.72 -8.47 -1.25
N VAL A 46 -12.17 -7.21 -1.24
CA VAL A 46 -13.38 -6.81 -0.51
C VAL A 46 -14.64 -7.39 -1.15
N GLU A 47 -14.67 -7.53 -2.48
CA GLU A 47 -15.84 -8.04 -3.19
C GLU A 47 -16.07 -9.54 -2.90
N GLU A 48 -15.01 -10.33 -3.00
CA GLU A 48 -14.99 -11.75 -2.70
C GLU A 48 -15.33 -12.01 -1.22
N MET A 49 -14.81 -11.17 -0.32
CA MET A 49 -15.14 -11.20 1.10
C MET A 49 -16.64 -10.98 1.35
N LEU A 50 -17.25 -9.99 0.68
CA LEU A 50 -18.67 -9.69 0.85
C LEU A 50 -19.56 -10.85 0.36
N LEU A 51 -19.20 -11.46 -0.77
CA LEU A 51 -19.94 -12.60 -1.33
C LEU A 51 -19.83 -13.84 -0.42
N MET A 52 -18.62 -14.15 0.06
CA MET A 52 -18.38 -15.22 1.01
C MET A 52 -19.20 -15.02 2.30
N LEU A 53 -19.15 -13.81 2.88
CA LEU A 53 -19.88 -13.47 4.11
C LEU A 53 -21.41 -13.53 3.90
N ALA A 54 -21.90 -13.11 2.74
CA ALA A 54 -23.32 -13.21 2.41
C ALA A 54 -23.77 -14.67 2.37
N CYS A 55 -23.00 -15.56 1.75
CA CYS A 55 -23.31 -16.98 1.71
C CYS A 55 -23.27 -17.63 3.09
N LEU A 56 -22.25 -17.32 3.89
CA LEU A 56 -22.15 -17.84 5.26
C LEU A 56 -23.35 -17.38 6.09
N LYS A 57 -23.74 -16.12 5.99
CA LYS A 57 -24.92 -15.58 6.69
C LYS A 57 -26.22 -16.31 6.32
N THR A 58 -26.39 -16.72 5.06
CA THR A 58 -27.61 -17.42 4.62
C THR A 58 -27.63 -18.90 4.97
N ASN A 59 -26.48 -19.50 5.30
CA ASN A 59 -26.33 -20.93 5.57
C ASN A 59 -25.85 -21.18 7.02
N ASP A 60 -26.26 -20.33 7.98
CA ASP A 60 -25.90 -20.47 9.40
C ASP A 60 -24.40 -20.64 9.67
N PHE A 61 -23.58 -19.99 8.85
CA PHE A 61 -22.12 -20.05 8.86
C PHE A 61 -21.53 -21.45 8.60
N GLU A 62 -22.30 -22.35 7.97
CA GLU A 62 -21.75 -23.60 7.44
C GLU A 62 -20.85 -23.34 6.22
N GLU A 63 -19.63 -23.85 6.28
CA GLU A 63 -18.63 -23.63 5.21
C GLU A 63 -18.91 -24.48 3.96
N LYS A 64 -19.45 -25.70 4.14
CA LYS A 64 -19.71 -26.65 3.04
C LYS A 64 -20.47 -26.03 1.86
N PRO A 65 -21.64 -25.38 2.05
CA PRO A 65 -22.39 -24.77 0.95
C PRO A 65 -21.68 -23.56 0.32
N CYS A 66 -20.74 -22.93 1.06
CA CYS A 66 -20.03 -21.74 0.63
C CYS A 66 -18.60 -22.02 0.15
N SER A 67 -18.21 -23.29 0.03
CA SER A 67 -16.83 -23.72 -0.30
C SER A 67 -16.25 -23.02 -1.52
N GLN A 68 -17.02 -22.88 -2.60
CA GLN A 68 -16.56 -22.19 -3.83
C GLN A 68 -16.23 -20.70 -3.58
N LEU A 69 -17.01 -20.00 -2.75
CA LEU A 69 -16.78 -18.58 -2.44
C LEU A 69 -15.59 -18.41 -1.48
N ILE A 70 -15.42 -19.35 -0.55
CA ILE A 70 -14.24 -19.42 0.31
C ILE A 70 -12.98 -19.63 -0.53
N ASP A 71 -13.00 -20.55 -1.50
CA ASP A 71 -11.88 -20.81 -2.40
C ASP A 71 -11.55 -19.58 -3.25
N THR A 72 -12.57 -18.89 -3.76
CA THR A 72 -12.39 -17.66 -4.56
C THR A 72 -11.76 -16.55 -3.74
N PHE A 73 -12.23 -16.34 -2.51
CA PHE A 73 -11.62 -15.39 -1.56
C PHE A 73 -10.17 -15.76 -1.26
N ASN A 74 -9.87 -17.03 -0.99
CA ASN A 74 -8.52 -17.51 -0.71
C ASN A 74 -7.56 -17.36 -1.89
N ILE A 75 -8.05 -17.50 -3.13
CA ILE A 75 -7.25 -17.21 -4.33
C ILE A 75 -6.90 -15.72 -4.37
N CYS A 76 -7.90 -14.84 -4.19
CA CYS A 76 -7.66 -13.40 -4.17
C CYS A 76 -6.65 -13.00 -3.08
N VAL A 77 -6.78 -13.55 -1.86
CA VAL A 77 -5.84 -13.28 -0.76
C VAL A 77 -4.43 -13.73 -1.12
N ARG A 78 -4.25 -14.93 -1.69
CA ARG A 78 -2.92 -15.39 -2.13
C ARG A 78 -2.30 -14.50 -3.19
N ASP A 79 -3.08 -14.09 -4.19
CA ASP A 79 -2.59 -13.17 -5.23
C ASP A 79 -2.28 -11.78 -4.65
N ALA A 80 -3.08 -11.32 -3.70
CA ALA A 80 -2.84 -10.08 -2.96
C ALA A 80 -1.58 -10.16 -2.12
N GLU A 81 -1.33 -11.27 -1.40
CA GLU A 81 -0.11 -11.48 -0.61
C GLU A 81 1.14 -11.54 -1.49
N VAL A 82 1.07 -12.24 -2.64
CA VAL A 82 2.18 -12.31 -3.61
C VAL A 82 2.46 -10.94 -4.25
N SER A 83 1.42 -10.15 -4.51
CA SER A 83 1.56 -8.79 -5.06
C SER A 83 1.89 -7.72 -4.00
N CYS A 84 1.66 -8.01 -2.72
CA CYS A 84 2.11 -7.26 -1.55
C CYS A 84 3.46 -7.73 -1.00
N ILE A 85 4.30 -8.40 -1.79
CA ILE A 85 5.74 -8.42 -1.54
C ILE A 85 6.32 -7.07 -1.97
N PRO A 86 6.35 -6.08 -1.07
CA PRO A 86 7.61 -5.46 -0.74
C PRO A 86 7.91 -5.74 0.74
N CYS A 87 9.18 -6.01 1.05
CA CYS A 87 9.73 -6.07 2.41
C CYS A 87 9.78 -7.44 3.14
N LEU A 88 10.15 -8.53 2.45
CA LEU A 88 10.89 -9.62 3.12
C LEU A 88 12.23 -9.87 2.39
N SER A 89 13.08 -8.86 2.49
CA SER A 89 14.53 -8.99 2.41
C SER A 89 15.12 -7.98 3.39
N VAL A 90 14.98 -8.30 4.67
CA VAL A 90 15.84 -7.75 5.76
C VAL A 90 16.79 -8.86 6.14
#